data_AF-A0A4U9HWT4-F1
#
_entry.id   AF-A0A4U9HWT4-F1
#
_cell.length_a   1.000
_cell.length_b   1.000
_cell.length_c   1.000
_cell.angle_alpha   90.00
_cell.angle_beta   90.00
_cell.angle_gamma   90.00
#
_symmetry.space_group_name_H-M   'P 1'
#
loop_
_entity.id
_entity.type
_entity.pdbx_description
1 polymer ?
#
loop_
_entity_poly.entity_id
_entity_poly.type
_entity_poly.pdbx_seq_one_letter_code
_entity_poly.pdbx_strand_id
1 'polypeptide(L)'
;MDDLTLRYFDAEMRYLREAAKEFAQTHPDRAAMLDLDKAGTPDPYVERLFEGFAFSVGRLREKIDDDLPELTEGLVSMLWPHYLRTIPSLSVVALTPDLPAMKMAEVIPAGLEISSRPVGPKNTVCRYRTTRDVTLNPVAVSAVTMTAEPDGRSVLRVRFSCSGQADWQQTDLTRLPIYLGRRCRNRQRPAPVADEAPGGAVHPAAGTG
;
A
#
# COMPACT_ATOMS: atom_id res chain seq x y z
N MET A 1 -5.26 19.22 26.57
CA MET A 1 -5.02 17.79 26.84
C MET A 1 -6.06 17.46 27.88
N ASP A 2 -7.22 16.99 27.44
CA ASP A 2 -8.36 16.76 28.32
C ASP A 2 -8.03 15.58 29.24
N ASP A 3 -8.25 15.73 30.55
CA ASP A 3 -8.01 14.66 31.52
C ASP A 3 -9.09 13.58 31.33
N LEU A 4 -8.77 12.56 30.53
CA LEU A 4 -9.65 11.44 30.19
C LEU A 4 -10.18 10.75 31.45
N THR A 5 -9.29 10.50 32.42
CA THR A 5 -9.61 9.92 33.73
C THR A 5 -10.71 10.69 34.44
N LEU A 6 -10.64 12.02 34.43
CA LEU A 6 -11.62 12.88 35.09
C LEU A 6 -13.00 12.75 34.44
N ARG A 7 -13.04 12.65 33.10
CA ARG A 7 -14.32 12.47 32.36
C ARG A 7 -14.97 11.14 32.69
N TYR A 8 -14.19 10.06 32.78
CA TYR A 8 -14.71 8.74 33.17
C TYR A 8 -15.17 8.73 34.63
N PHE A 9 -14.41 9.34 35.53
CA PHE A 9 -14.81 9.50 36.93
C PHE A 9 -16.13 10.26 37.08
N ASP A 10 -16.26 11.42 36.44
CA ASP A 10 -17.48 12.23 36.48
C ASP A 10 -18.69 11.49 35.86
N ALA A 11 -18.44 10.74 34.79
CA ALA A 11 -19.47 9.91 34.16
C ALA A 11 -19.95 8.79 35.09
N GLU A 12 -19.05 8.09 35.79
CA GLU A 12 -19.40 7.04 36.74
C GLU A 12 -20.09 7.59 37.99
N MET A 13 -19.66 8.75 38.50
CA MET A 13 -20.33 9.43 39.61
C MET A 13 -21.76 9.85 39.25
N ARG A 14 -21.96 10.34 38.02
CA ARG A 14 -23.31 10.65 37.52
C ARG A 14 -24.16 9.38 37.40
N TYR A 15 -23.61 8.32 36.82
CA TYR A 15 -24.30 7.04 36.67
C TYR A 15 -24.72 6.46 38.03
N LEU A 16 -23.83 6.46 39.03
CA LEU A 16 -24.14 6.00 40.38
C LEU A 16 -25.30 6.77 41.00
N ARG A 17 -25.34 8.10 40.84
CA ARG A 17 -26.42 8.94 41.38
C ARG A 17 -27.76 8.68 40.68
N GLU A 18 -27.74 8.53 39.35
CA GLU A 18 -28.94 8.22 38.57
C GLU A 18 -29.48 6.82 38.92
N ALA A 19 -28.60 5.81 38.96
CA ALA A 19 -28.95 4.44 39.32
C ALA A 19 -29.44 4.32 40.77
N ALA A 20 -28.84 5.05 41.72
CA ALA A 20 -29.29 5.09 43.10
C ALA A 20 -30.72 5.66 43.21
N LYS A 21 -31.03 6.70 42.43
CA LYS A 21 -32.37 7.30 42.39
C LYS A 21 -33.41 6.35 41.78
N GLU A 22 -33.06 5.67 40.69
CA GLU A 22 -33.92 4.67 40.06
C GLU A 22 -34.17 3.48 40.99
N PHE A 23 -33.13 3.01 41.67
CA PHE A 23 -33.23 1.93 42.66
C PHE A 23 -34.13 2.33 43.83
N ALA A 24 -34.01 3.56 44.32
CA ALA A 24 -34.84 4.08 45.40
C ALA A 24 -36.33 4.11 45.04
N GLN A 25 -36.66 4.57 43.83
CA GLN A 25 -38.03 4.58 43.33
C GLN A 25 -38.63 3.17 43.16
N THR A 26 -37.80 2.20 42.76
CA THR A 26 -38.27 0.85 42.44
C THR A 26 -38.37 -0.03 43.68
N HIS A 27 -37.49 0.17 44.67
CA HIS A 27 -37.40 -0.67 45.87
C HIS A 27 -37.33 0.17 47.16
N PRO A 28 -38.43 0.83 47.55
CA PRO A 28 -38.44 1.75 48.69
C PRO A 28 -38.06 1.07 50.01
N ASP A 29 -38.49 -0.17 50.24
CA ASP A 29 -38.17 -0.93 51.45
C ASP A 29 -36.66 -1.15 51.63
N ARG A 30 -35.94 -1.38 50.52
CA ARG A 30 -34.49 -1.59 50.51
C ARG A 30 -33.72 -0.27 50.51
N ALA A 31 -34.25 0.74 49.83
CA ALA A 31 -33.68 2.07 49.78
C ALA A 31 -33.71 2.76 51.15
N ALA A 32 -34.77 2.52 51.94
CA ALA A 32 -34.87 2.98 53.32
C ALA A 32 -33.80 2.38 54.24
N MET A 33 -33.36 1.13 54.00
CA MET A 33 -32.24 0.53 54.73
C MET A 33 -30.87 1.14 54.37
N LEU A 34 -30.75 1.73 53.19
CA LEU A 34 -29.53 2.33 52.66
C LEU A 34 -29.54 3.87 52.74
N ASP A 35 -30.59 4.44 53.35
CA ASP A 35 -30.83 5.89 53.43
C ASP A 35 -30.74 6.63 52.07
N LEU A 36 -31.03 5.93 50.97
CA LEU A 36 -30.99 6.49 49.61
C LEU A 36 -32.19 7.40 49.29
N ASP A 37 -33.24 7.32 50.11
CA ASP A 37 -34.54 7.97 49.89
C ASP A 37 -34.70 9.30 50.66
N LYS A 38 -33.78 9.60 51.59
CA LYS A 38 -33.85 10.81 52.43
C LYS A 38 -33.06 11.95 51.78
N ALA A 39 -33.74 13.08 51.56
CA ALA A 39 -33.10 14.35 51.19
C ALA A 39 -32.33 14.93 52.40
N GLY A 40 -31.15 14.39 52.67
CA GLY A 40 -30.23 14.85 53.71
C GLY A 40 -28.78 14.74 53.23
N THR A 41 -27.85 15.37 53.95
CA THR A 41 -26.42 15.26 53.63
C THR A 41 -26.00 13.80 53.75
N PRO A 42 -25.51 13.16 52.67
CA PRO A 42 -24.99 11.80 52.73
C PRO A 42 -23.88 11.71 53.79
N ASP A 43 -23.72 10.54 54.40
CA ASP A 43 -22.55 10.29 55.24
C ASP A 43 -21.27 10.54 54.40
N PRO A 44 -20.39 11.48 54.80
CA PRO A 44 -19.17 11.78 54.07
C PRO A 44 -18.26 10.55 53.84
N TYR A 45 -18.33 9.54 54.70
CA TYR A 45 -17.56 8.30 54.55
C TYR A 45 -18.12 7.40 53.46
N VAL A 46 -19.44 7.34 53.30
CA VAL A 46 -20.11 6.57 52.25
C VAL A 46 -19.94 7.25 50.90
N GLU A 47 -20.02 8.58 50.85
CA GLU A 47 -19.78 9.33 49.61
C GLU A 47 -18.33 9.15 49.13
N ARG A 48 -17.34 9.19 50.04
CA ARG A 48 -15.94 8.86 49.72
C ARG A 48 -15.74 7.43 49.23
N LEU A 49 -16.50 6.47 49.75
CA LEU A 49 -16.44 5.08 49.26
C LEU A 49 -16.96 5.01 47.81
N PHE A 50 -18.04 5.70 47.49
CA PHE A 50 -18.57 5.77 46.13
C PHE A 50 -17.64 6.50 45.17
N GLU A 51 -16.97 7.57 45.61
CA GLU A 51 -15.91 8.22 44.83
C GLU A 51 -14.77 7.25 44.52
N GLY A 52 -14.29 6.48 45.51
CA GLY A 52 -13.23 5.48 45.30
C GLY A 52 -13.65 4.35 44.35
N PHE A 53 -14.92 3.93 44.43
CA PHE A 53 -15.50 2.94 43.52
C PHE A 53 -15.62 3.50 42.10
N ALA A 54 -16.17 4.70 41.94
CA ALA A 54 -16.31 5.39 40.65
C ALA A 54 -14.95 5.60 39.98
N PHE A 55 -13.92 5.96 40.75
CA PHE A 55 -12.56 6.09 40.23
C PHE A 55 -12.00 4.76 39.72
N SER A 56 -12.21 3.67 40.46
CA SER A 56 -11.72 2.34 40.08
C SER A 56 -12.41 1.82 38.82
N VAL A 57 -13.73 1.97 38.74
CA VAL A 57 -14.53 1.56 37.57
C VAL A 57 -14.25 2.46 36.36
N GLY A 58 -14.11 3.77 36.58
CA GLY A 58 -13.75 4.73 35.53
C GLY A 58 -12.42 4.37 34.86
N ARG A 59 -11.39 4.03 35.65
CA ARG A 59 -10.10 3.56 35.10
C ARG A 59 -10.19 2.21 34.39
N LEU A 60 -11.04 1.30 34.88
CA LEU A 60 -11.25 0.01 34.21
C LEU A 60 -11.88 0.23 32.83
N ARG A 61 -12.88 1.10 32.76
CA ARG A 61 -13.63 1.40 31.54
C ARG A 61 -12.78 2.17 30.52
N GLU A 62 -12.01 3.16 30.97
CA GLU A 62 -10.98 3.81 30.18
C GLU A 62 -10.05 2.78 29.53
N LYS A 63 -9.55 1.82 30.31
CA LYS A 63 -8.65 0.79 29.80
C LYS A 63 -9.31 -0.15 28.79
N ILE A 64 -10.58 -0.53 29.02
CA ILE A 64 -11.33 -1.38 28.08
C ILE A 64 -11.54 -0.67 26.74
N ASP A 65 -11.91 0.61 26.79
CA ASP A 65 -12.16 1.41 25.60
C ASP A 65 -10.85 1.65 24.80
N ASP A 66 -9.71 1.76 25.49
CA ASP A 66 -8.38 1.87 24.89
C ASP A 66 -7.83 0.54 24.32
N ASP A 67 -8.22 -0.63 24.85
CA ASP A 67 -7.71 -1.95 24.41
C ASP A 67 -8.49 -2.55 23.21
N LEU A 68 -9.71 -2.09 22.93
CA LEU A 68 -10.55 -2.54 21.79
C LEU A 68 -9.94 -2.31 20.38
N PRO A 69 -9.21 -1.21 20.11
CA PRO A 69 -8.51 -0.98 18.84
C PRO A 69 -7.46 -2.06 18.55
N GLU A 70 -6.68 -2.50 19.56
CA GLU A 70 -5.62 -3.50 19.37
C GLU A 70 -6.19 -4.86 18.96
N LEU A 71 -7.34 -5.26 19.52
CA LEU A 71 -8.02 -6.52 19.19
C LEU A 71 -8.59 -6.50 17.76
N THR A 72 -9.20 -5.39 17.37
CA THR A 72 -9.83 -5.26 16.05
C THR A 72 -8.80 -5.13 14.93
N GLU A 73 -7.68 -4.43 15.17
CA GLU A 73 -6.55 -4.38 14.24
C GLU A 73 -5.95 -5.78 13.98
N GLY A 74 -5.81 -6.59 15.03
CA GLY A 74 -5.34 -7.97 14.90
C GLY A 74 -6.23 -8.84 14.01
N LEU A 75 -7.55 -8.74 14.17
CA LEU A 75 -8.52 -9.48 13.32
C LEU A 75 -8.54 -8.96 11.87
N VAL A 76 -8.47 -7.65 11.67
CA VAL A 76 -8.39 -7.06 10.32
C VAL A 76 -7.10 -7.48 9.61
N SER A 77 -5.99 -7.61 10.35
CA SER A 77 -4.72 -8.10 9.79
C SER A 77 -4.79 -9.53 9.26
N MET A 78 -5.64 -10.39 9.86
CA MET A 78 -5.84 -11.77 9.40
C MET A 78 -6.77 -11.84 8.18
N LEU A 79 -7.81 -11.00 8.15
CA LEU A 79 -8.75 -10.97 7.03
C LEU A 79 -8.12 -10.32 5.78
N TRP A 80 -7.36 -9.23 5.94
CA TRP A 80 -6.80 -8.42 4.85
C TRP A 80 -5.31 -8.10 5.08
N PRO A 81 -4.43 -9.10 4.99
CA PRO A 81 -3.00 -8.96 5.33
C PRO A 81 -2.23 -7.99 4.41
N HIS A 82 -2.77 -7.68 3.23
CA HIS A 82 -2.12 -6.81 2.24
C HIS A 82 -2.41 -5.32 2.44
N TYR A 83 -3.40 -4.95 3.26
CA TYR A 83 -3.78 -3.55 3.43
C TYR A 83 -2.93 -2.81 4.49
N LEU A 84 -2.34 -3.55 5.42
CA LEU A 84 -1.50 -3.02 6.48
C LEU A 84 0.00 -3.06 6.15
N ARG A 85 0.40 -3.61 4.99
CA ARG A 85 1.81 -3.69 4.59
C ARG A 85 2.21 -2.46 3.79
N THR A 86 3.33 -1.86 4.17
CA THR A 86 3.96 -0.77 3.40
C THR A 86 4.39 -1.28 2.03
N ILE A 87 4.05 -0.53 0.98
CA ILE A 87 4.53 -0.82 -0.38
C ILE A 87 5.97 -0.29 -0.50
N PRO A 88 6.96 -1.14 -0.82
CA PRO A 88 8.33 -0.69 -1.00
C PRO A 88 8.48 0.19 -2.25
N SER A 89 9.58 0.93 -2.36
CA SER A 89 9.90 1.64 -3.60
C SER A 89 10.15 0.65 -4.74
N LEU A 90 9.66 0.97 -5.93
CA LEU A 90 9.83 0.18 -7.15
C LEU A 90 10.19 1.07 -8.34
N SER A 91 10.96 0.52 -9.29
CA SER A 91 11.37 1.22 -10.51
C SER A 91 11.51 0.23 -11.66
N VAL A 92 11.36 0.73 -12.89
CA VAL A 92 11.63 -0.04 -14.11
C VAL A 92 13.07 0.23 -14.55
N VAL A 93 13.85 -0.85 -14.67
CA VAL A 93 15.25 -0.80 -15.12
C VAL A 93 15.36 -1.46 -16.49
N ALA A 94 16.13 -0.84 -17.40
CA ALA A 94 16.50 -1.44 -18.67
C ALA A 94 17.86 -2.15 -18.53
N LEU A 95 17.89 -3.43 -18.90
CA LEU A 95 19.12 -4.22 -18.99
C LEU A 95 19.50 -4.30 -20.46
N THR A 96 20.57 -3.62 -20.85
CA THR A 96 21.03 -3.59 -22.25
C THR A 96 22.25 -4.50 -22.39
N PRO A 97 22.14 -5.62 -23.13
CA PRO A 97 23.29 -6.47 -23.39
C PRO A 97 24.29 -5.80 -24.34
N ASP A 98 25.53 -6.26 -24.31
CA ASP A 98 26.54 -5.86 -25.29
C ASP A 98 26.30 -6.60 -26.61
N LEU A 99 25.57 -5.96 -27.54
CA LEU A 99 25.11 -6.57 -28.78
C LEU A 99 26.22 -7.22 -29.63
N PRO A 100 27.41 -6.61 -29.85
CA PRO A 100 28.43 -7.20 -30.72
C PRO A 100 28.97 -8.54 -30.18
N ALA A 101 28.96 -8.73 -28.86
CA ALA A 101 29.45 -9.93 -28.20
C ALA A 101 28.37 -11.02 -28.02
N MET A 102 27.10 -10.67 -28.21
CA MET A 102 25.97 -11.56 -27.92
C MET A 102 25.62 -12.44 -29.12
N LYS A 103 25.77 -13.77 -28.94
CA LYS A 103 25.51 -14.78 -29.98
C LYS A 103 24.14 -15.44 -29.86
N MET A 104 23.63 -15.60 -28.64
CA MET A 104 22.36 -16.28 -28.34
C MET A 104 21.58 -15.51 -27.27
N ALA A 105 20.29 -15.80 -27.15
CA ALA A 105 19.47 -15.25 -26.08
C ALA A 105 19.92 -15.76 -24.70
N GLU A 106 19.93 -14.88 -23.70
CA GLU A 106 20.30 -15.21 -22.32
C GLU A 106 19.15 -14.90 -21.38
N VAL A 107 18.81 -15.84 -20.50
CA VAL A 107 17.74 -15.63 -19.51
C VAL A 107 18.35 -15.19 -18.19
N ILE A 108 18.01 -13.98 -17.76
CA ILE A 108 18.32 -13.48 -16.43
C ILE A 108 17.21 -13.93 -15.49
N PRO A 109 17.53 -14.70 -14.43
CA PRO A 109 16.52 -15.15 -13.49
C PRO A 109 15.94 -14.01 -12.65
N ALA A 110 14.73 -14.21 -12.16
CA ALA A 110 14.14 -13.39 -11.11
C ALA A 110 15.06 -13.36 -9.88
N GLY A 111 15.09 -12.23 -9.18
CA GLY A 111 15.92 -12.02 -8.01
C GLY A 111 17.29 -11.40 -8.29
N LEU A 112 17.63 -11.08 -9.55
CA LEU A 112 18.84 -10.33 -9.88
C LEU A 112 18.86 -9.01 -9.10
N GLU A 113 19.93 -8.80 -8.34
CA GLU A 113 20.06 -7.65 -7.46
C GLU A 113 20.65 -6.43 -8.19
N ILE A 114 19.97 -5.30 -8.07
CA ILE A 114 20.35 -4.03 -8.69
C ILE A 114 20.53 -3.01 -7.57
N SER A 115 21.76 -2.53 -7.39
CA SER A 115 22.08 -1.51 -6.40
C SER A 115 21.90 -0.11 -6.96
N SER A 116 21.29 0.78 -6.18
CA SER A 116 21.23 2.19 -6.51
C SER A 116 22.57 2.88 -6.27
N ARG A 117 22.71 4.08 -6.82
CA ARG A 117 23.73 5.01 -6.33
C ARG A 117 23.42 5.38 -4.86
N PRO A 118 24.42 5.75 -4.05
CA PRO A 118 24.19 6.24 -2.70
C PRO A 118 23.22 7.43 -2.71
N VAL A 119 22.19 7.39 -1.87
CA VAL A 119 21.15 8.43 -1.79
C VAL A 119 21.11 9.05 -0.39
N GLY A 120 20.98 10.38 -0.34
CA GLY A 120 20.77 11.14 0.88
C GLY A 120 22.04 11.39 1.71
N PRO A 121 21.91 12.09 2.86
CA PRO A 121 23.04 12.52 3.68
C PRO A 121 23.80 11.34 4.33
N LYS A 122 23.16 10.17 4.45
CA LYS A 122 23.76 8.95 5.02
C LYS A 122 24.34 8.01 3.96
N ASN A 123 24.35 8.41 2.68
CA ASN A 123 24.85 7.58 1.56
C ASN A 123 24.27 6.16 1.51
N THR A 124 22.96 6.03 1.75
CA THR A 124 22.29 4.71 1.77
C THR A 124 22.19 4.15 0.36
N VAL A 125 22.57 2.89 0.18
CA VAL A 125 22.42 2.14 -1.09
C VAL A 125 21.15 1.32 -1.03
N CYS A 126 20.20 1.60 -1.92
CA CYS A 126 18.97 0.80 -2.05
C CYS A 126 19.24 -0.41 -2.94
N ARG A 127 18.79 -1.59 -2.48
CA ARG A 127 18.91 -2.86 -3.22
C ARG A 127 17.53 -3.21 -3.78
N TYR A 128 17.44 -3.28 -5.10
CA TYR A 128 16.26 -3.71 -5.83
C TYR A 128 16.48 -5.12 -6.37
N ARG A 129 15.40 -5.86 -6.61
CA ARG A 129 15.45 -7.18 -7.23
C ARG A 129 14.49 -7.27 -8.41
N THR A 130 14.89 -7.97 -9.46
CA THR A 130 13.97 -8.32 -10.55
C THR A 130 12.88 -9.23 -10.02
N THR A 131 11.64 -9.01 -10.42
CA THR A 131 10.48 -9.79 -9.94
C THR A 131 10.10 -10.93 -10.89
N ARG A 132 10.73 -10.99 -12.07
CA ARG A 132 10.47 -11.97 -13.12
C ARG A 132 11.75 -12.28 -13.88
N ASP A 133 11.74 -13.43 -14.53
CA ASP A 133 12.78 -13.79 -15.49
C ASP A 133 12.72 -12.84 -16.69
N VAL A 134 13.90 -12.44 -17.17
CA VAL A 134 14.05 -11.51 -18.29
C VAL A 134 14.96 -12.16 -19.33
N THR A 135 14.40 -12.48 -20.49
CA THR A 135 15.16 -12.93 -21.66
C THR A 135 15.79 -11.72 -22.35
N LEU A 136 17.12 -11.66 -22.37
CA LEU A 136 17.89 -10.75 -23.19
C LEU A 136 18.06 -11.38 -24.57
N ASN A 137 17.64 -10.64 -25.60
CA ASN A 137 17.79 -11.05 -27.00
C ASN A 137 18.93 -10.26 -27.64
N PRO A 138 19.60 -10.79 -28.68
CA PRO A 138 20.64 -10.10 -29.46
C PRO A 138 20.05 -9.02 -30.40
N VAL A 139 19.08 -8.26 -29.89
CA VAL A 139 18.32 -7.23 -30.60
C VAL A 139 18.20 -6.01 -29.70
N ALA A 140 18.46 -4.82 -30.25
CA ALA A 140 18.19 -3.55 -29.58
C ALA A 140 17.39 -2.62 -30.46
N VAL A 141 16.63 -1.72 -29.82
CA VAL A 141 15.91 -0.66 -30.52
C VAL A 141 16.91 0.41 -30.95
N SER A 142 17.09 0.58 -32.26
CA SER A 142 18.00 1.58 -32.82
C SER A 142 17.32 2.92 -33.07
N ALA A 143 16.03 2.90 -33.45
CA ALA A 143 15.27 4.12 -33.72
C ALA A 143 13.78 3.89 -33.51
N VAL A 144 13.09 4.92 -33.04
CA VAL A 144 11.63 4.95 -32.94
C VAL A 144 11.14 6.22 -33.62
N THR A 145 10.25 6.08 -34.59
CA THR A 145 9.67 7.21 -35.32
C THR A 145 8.16 7.08 -35.29
N MET A 146 7.48 8.17 -34.95
CA MET A 146 6.03 8.25 -35.03
C MET A 146 5.67 9.03 -36.30
N THR A 147 4.87 8.42 -37.16
CA THR A 147 4.42 9.00 -38.42
C THR A 147 2.90 8.97 -38.47
N ALA A 148 2.28 10.03 -38.97
CA ALA A 148 0.86 10.01 -39.30
C ALA A 148 0.69 9.55 -40.74
N GLU A 149 -0.15 8.55 -40.97
CA GLU A 149 -0.56 8.19 -42.33
C GLU A 149 -1.54 9.23 -42.88
N PRO A 150 -1.64 9.35 -44.22
CA PRO A 150 -2.60 10.25 -44.87
C PRO A 150 -4.06 10.01 -44.46
N ASP A 151 -4.40 8.79 -44.01
CA ASP A 151 -5.71 8.40 -43.48
C ASP A 151 -5.96 8.89 -42.03
N GLY A 152 -5.07 9.72 -41.48
CA GLY A 152 -5.18 10.25 -40.11
C GLY A 152 -4.77 9.27 -39.00
N ARG A 153 -4.35 8.05 -39.35
CA ARG A 153 -3.87 7.04 -38.40
C ARG A 153 -2.45 7.34 -37.92
N SER A 154 -2.19 7.14 -36.64
CA SER A 154 -0.84 7.26 -36.08
C SER A 154 -0.11 5.92 -36.15
N VAL A 155 1.06 5.88 -36.77
CA VAL A 155 1.90 4.69 -36.93
C VAL A 155 3.19 4.87 -36.15
N LEU A 156 3.52 3.87 -35.33
CA LEU A 156 4.79 3.80 -34.60
C LEU A 156 5.74 2.86 -35.34
N ARG A 157 6.78 3.42 -35.98
CA ARG A 157 7.83 2.65 -36.63
C ARG A 157 8.99 2.45 -35.66
N VAL A 158 9.23 1.19 -35.28
CA VAL A 158 10.36 0.80 -34.44
C VAL A 158 11.38 0.07 -35.31
N ARG A 159 12.62 0.58 -35.33
CA ARG A 159 13.75 -0.06 -36.00
C ARG A 159 14.58 -0.77 -34.96
N PHE A 160 14.90 -2.03 -35.26
CA PHE A 160 15.77 -2.85 -34.46
C PHE A 160 17.12 -3.03 -35.16
N SER A 161 18.19 -2.91 -34.39
CA SER A 161 19.53 -3.36 -34.78
C SER A 161 19.79 -4.72 -34.15
N CYS A 162 20.40 -5.61 -34.90
CA CYS A 162 20.67 -6.97 -34.46
C CYS A 162 22.18 -7.23 -34.42
N SER A 163 22.62 -8.20 -33.61
CA SER A 163 24.03 -8.59 -33.61
C SER A 163 24.40 -9.31 -34.92
N GLY A 164 25.60 -9.03 -35.45
CA GLY A 164 26.10 -9.69 -36.66
C GLY A 164 26.49 -11.16 -36.45
N GLN A 165 26.57 -11.62 -35.20
CA GLN A 165 26.89 -13.00 -34.81
C GLN A 165 25.70 -13.74 -34.20
N ALA A 166 24.49 -13.18 -34.27
CA ALA A 166 23.29 -13.79 -33.72
C ALA A 166 22.97 -15.10 -34.42
N ASP A 167 22.77 -16.16 -33.63
CA ASP A 167 22.12 -17.37 -34.09
C ASP A 167 20.59 -17.22 -33.93
N TRP A 168 19.92 -16.91 -35.05
CA TRP A 168 18.47 -16.74 -35.11
C TRP A 168 17.70 -18.05 -34.99
N GLN A 169 18.34 -19.21 -35.17
CA GLN A 169 17.66 -20.50 -34.96
C GLN A 169 17.45 -20.78 -33.47
N GLN A 170 18.33 -20.26 -32.62
CA GLN A 170 18.27 -20.43 -31.17
C GLN A 170 17.58 -19.26 -30.44
N THR A 171 17.41 -18.13 -31.12
CA THR A 171 16.81 -16.93 -30.54
C THR A 171 15.28 -16.98 -30.74
N ASP A 172 14.56 -17.27 -29.66
CA ASP A 172 13.09 -17.24 -29.69
C ASP A 172 12.56 -15.79 -29.65
N LEU A 173 12.06 -15.31 -30.78
CA LEU A 173 11.42 -13.98 -30.92
C LEU A 173 9.89 -14.05 -30.90
N THR A 174 9.28 -15.18 -30.56
CA THR A 174 7.81 -15.32 -30.50
C THR A 174 7.18 -14.37 -29.49
N ARG A 175 7.90 -14.05 -28.41
CA ARG A 175 7.47 -13.12 -27.36
C ARG A 175 8.57 -12.09 -27.10
N LEU A 176 8.48 -10.95 -27.79
CA LEU A 176 9.37 -9.82 -27.55
C LEU A 176 8.70 -8.79 -26.61
N PRO A 177 9.04 -8.76 -25.30
CA PRO A 177 8.46 -7.79 -24.38
C PRO A 177 9.01 -6.39 -24.67
N ILE A 178 8.14 -5.49 -25.15
CA ILE A 178 8.49 -4.08 -25.38
C ILE A 178 7.87 -3.22 -24.28
N TYR A 179 8.69 -2.47 -23.56
CA TYR A 179 8.23 -1.50 -22.57
C TYR A 179 8.10 -0.11 -23.19
N LEU A 180 6.88 0.42 -23.23
CA LEU A 180 6.59 1.78 -23.71
C LEU A 180 6.57 2.76 -22.51
N GLY A 181 7.76 3.21 -22.11
CA GLY A 181 7.90 4.22 -21.07
C GLY A 181 7.59 5.63 -21.59
N ARG A 182 6.50 6.26 -21.13
CA ARG A 182 6.25 7.69 -21.41
C ARG A 182 6.85 8.55 -20.30
N ARG A 183 7.58 9.61 -20.68
CA ARG A 183 7.74 10.77 -19.79
C ARG A 183 6.39 11.48 -19.72
N CYS A 184 5.71 11.43 -18.58
CA CYS A 184 4.54 12.26 -18.31
C CYS A 184 4.98 13.72 -18.17
N ARG A 185 5.12 14.42 -19.31
CA ARG A 185 5.39 15.87 -19.33
C ARG A 185 4.11 16.70 -19.22
N ASN A 186 2.93 16.09 -19.36
CA ASN A 186 1.65 16.78 -19.25
C ASN A 186 0.53 15.81 -18.80
N ARG A 187 -0.25 16.20 -17.80
CA ARG A 187 -1.20 15.33 -17.05
C ARG A 187 -2.51 15.03 -17.80
N GLN A 188 -2.74 15.59 -18.99
CA GLN A 188 -4.06 15.61 -19.65
C GLN A 188 -4.19 14.86 -20.99
N ARG A 189 -3.22 14.02 -21.40
CA ARG A 189 -3.45 13.14 -22.57
C ARG A 189 -3.21 11.67 -22.25
N PRO A 190 -4.26 10.84 -22.11
CA PRO A 190 -4.10 9.39 -22.14
C PRO A 190 -3.39 8.97 -23.43
N ALA A 191 -2.60 7.90 -23.36
CA ALA A 191 -1.91 7.36 -24.52
C ALA A 191 -2.95 6.69 -25.45
N PRO A 192 -2.94 6.94 -26.77
CA PRO A 192 -3.89 6.33 -27.72
C PRO A 192 -3.55 4.87 -28.08
N VAL A 193 -2.74 4.16 -27.29
CA VAL A 193 -2.17 2.84 -27.67
C VAL A 193 -2.84 1.68 -26.92
N ALA A 194 -3.86 1.94 -26.10
CA ALA A 194 -4.49 0.90 -25.28
C ALA A 194 -5.76 0.27 -25.89
N ASP A 195 -6.29 0.80 -26.99
CA ASP A 195 -7.40 0.17 -27.73
C ASP A 195 -6.81 -0.52 -28.98
N GLU A 196 -6.93 -1.85 -28.99
CA GLU A 196 -6.65 -2.79 -30.09
C GLU A 196 -5.68 -2.31 -31.17
N ALA A 197 -4.41 -2.75 -31.09
CA ALA A 197 -3.48 -2.62 -32.21
C ALA A 197 -3.94 -3.54 -33.36
N PRO A 198 -4.43 -3.02 -34.51
CA PRO A 198 -4.76 -3.85 -35.64
C PRO A 198 -3.45 -4.12 -36.41
N GLY A 199 -2.91 -5.33 -36.27
CA GLY A 199 -1.86 -5.88 -37.13
C GLY A 199 -0.51 -5.15 -37.11
N GLY A 200 0.43 -5.64 -36.29
CA GLY A 200 1.85 -5.26 -36.44
C GLY A 200 2.45 -5.87 -37.71
N ALA A 201 2.76 -5.05 -38.71
CA ALA A 201 3.50 -5.49 -39.90
C ALA A 201 5.01 -5.39 -39.64
N VAL A 202 5.71 -6.54 -39.66
CA VAL A 202 7.18 -6.60 -39.59
C VAL A 202 7.72 -6.56 -41.03
N HIS A 203 8.38 -5.47 -41.39
CA HIS A 203 9.06 -5.37 -42.68
C HIS A 203 10.56 -5.60 -42.50
N PRO A 204 11.16 -6.63 -43.14
CA PRO A 204 12.62 -6.72 -43.23
C PRO A 204 13.11 -5.53 -44.07
N ALA A 205 14.03 -4.75 -43.53
CA ALA A 205 14.74 -3.76 -44.34
C ALA A 205 15.62 -4.53 -45.33
N ALA A 206 15.35 -4.40 -46.63
CA ALA A 206 16.20 -4.93 -47.68
C ALA A 206 17.58 -4.27 -47.56
N GLY A 207 18.54 -4.98 -46.96
CA GLY A 207 19.94 -4.62 -47.02
C GLY A 207 20.47 -4.99 -48.40
N THR A 208 20.73 -3.99 -49.23
CA THR A 208 21.67 -4.10 -50.35
C THR A 208 23.02 -4.57 -49.81
N GLY A 209 23.37 -5.81 -50.11
CA GLY A 209 24.75 -6.24 -50.28
C GLY A 209 25.21 -5.94 -51.70
#